data_AF-A0A948B3M9-F1
#
_entry.id   AF-A0A948B3M9-F1
#
_cell.length_a   1.000
_cell.length_b   1.000
_cell.length_c   1.000
_cell.angle_alpha   90.00
_cell.angle_beta   90.00
_cell.angle_gamma   90.00
#
_symmetry.space_group_name_H-M   'P 1'
#
loop_
_entity.id
_entity.type
_entity.pdbx_description
1 polymer ?
#
loop_
_entity_poly.entity_id
_entity_poly.type
_entity_poly.pdbx_seq_one_letter_code
_entity_poly.pdbx_strand_id
1 'polypeptide(L)'
;MKPILHDTAILSVVHGTHGSPYDVLGIHVTGADMPGVVARSFQPYAQHVELVEKETGDAHEMARIHEDGLFEIFLPDRAPFGYRLRMTGYDEHQWELEDPYRFPLQITDFDLYLFGEGTHYRTYEKMGAHPMTLDGIEGVHFAVWAPNATRVSVIGWFNRWDGRHHPMQQRGNSGLWEIFLPALQPGDLYKFEIKGHQGFLAQKADPYAFFSELRPRSASVVWNIHRHEWKDADWLQRRQRTNWHEAPISVYELHMSSWRRVPDEQ
;
A
#
# COMPACT_ATOMS: atom_id res chain seq x y z
N MET A 1 -16.62 -20.70 -17.85
CA MET A 1 -15.80 -19.92 -18.80
C MET A 1 -14.36 -20.38 -18.62
N LYS A 2 -13.59 -20.60 -19.68
CA LYS A 2 -12.15 -20.89 -19.51
C LYS A 2 -11.44 -19.57 -19.15
N PRO A 3 -10.63 -19.51 -18.08
CA PRO A 3 -9.93 -18.28 -17.71
C PRO A 3 -9.03 -17.79 -18.86
N ILE A 4 -8.96 -16.47 -19.04
CA ILE A 4 -8.00 -15.85 -19.97
C ILE A 4 -6.59 -15.95 -19.37
N LEU A 5 -6.48 -15.85 -18.04
CA LEU A 5 -5.22 -15.95 -17.33
C LEU A 5 -4.67 -17.38 -17.35
N HIS A 6 -3.36 -17.52 -17.59
CA HIS A 6 -2.68 -18.82 -17.58
C HIS A 6 -2.60 -19.42 -16.16
N ASP A 7 -2.70 -20.74 -16.04
CA ASP A 7 -2.76 -21.46 -14.75
C ASP A 7 -1.61 -21.10 -13.80
N THR A 8 -0.40 -20.91 -14.32
CA THR A 8 0.77 -20.52 -13.51
C THR A 8 0.62 -19.16 -12.84
N ALA A 9 -0.04 -18.20 -13.51
CA ALA A 9 -0.32 -16.88 -12.95
C ALA A 9 -1.48 -16.92 -11.95
N ILE A 10 -2.50 -17.76 -12.20
CA ILE A 10 -3.58 -18.02 -11.23
C ILE A 10 -2.98 -18.54 -9.92
N LEU A 11 -2.15 -19.58 -10.00
CA LEU A 11 -1.53 -20.19 -8.82
C LEU A 11 -0.58 -19.23 -8.08
N SER A 12 0.14 -18.36 -8.79
CA SER A 12 1.05 -17.42 -8.12
C SER A 12 0.33 -16.28 -7.40
N VAL A 13 -0.82 -15.83 -7.90
CA VAL A 13 -1.69 -14.90 -7.18
C VAL A 13 -2.27 -15.57 -5.94
N VAL A 14 -2.92 -16.72 -6.12
CA VAL A 14 -3.63 -17.43 -5.05
C VAL A 14 -2.70 -17.86 -3.91
N HIS A 15 -1.50 -18.35 -4.23
CA HIS A 15 -0.50 -18.75 -3.23
C HIS A 15 0.31 -17.58 -2.66
N GLY A 16 0.01 -16.33 -3.07
CA GLY A 16 0.76 -15.15 -2.63
C GLY A 16 2.24 -15.27 -2.94
N THR A 17 2.59 -15.57 -4.19
CA THR A 17 3.98 -15.61 -4.69
C THR A 17 4.22 -14.65 -5.85
N HIS A 18 3.19 -13.95 -6.35
CA HIS A 18 3.31 -12.99 -7.44
C HIS A 18 4.01 -11.70 -7.00
N GLY A 19 5.12 -11.33 -7.66
CA GLY A 19 5.89 -10.09 -7.38
C GLY A 19 5.41 -8.86 -8.16
N SER A 20 4.67 -9.07 -9.24
CA SER A 20 4.11 -8.00 -10.09
C SER A 20 2.58 -8.07 -10.22
N PRO A 21 1.81 -7.93 -9.13
CA PRO A 21 0.35 -8.10 -9.16
C PRO A 21 -0.37 -7.17 -10.13
N TYR A 22 0.18 -5.99 -10.46
CA TYR A 22 -0.42 -5.10 -11.46
C TYR A 22 -0.41 -5.66 -12.87
N ASP A 23 0.43 -6.66 -13.18
CA ASP A 23 0.45 -7.31 -14.50
C ASP A 23 -0.78 -8.21 -14.72
N VAL A 24 -1.51 -8.54 -13.66
CA VAL A 24 -2.59 -9.54 -13.69
C VAL A 24 -3.89 -9.06 -13.04
N LEU A 25 -3.82 -8.33 -11.92
CA LEU A 25 -4.96 -7.78 -11.18
C LEU A 25 -5.33 -6.38 -11.70
N GLY A 26 -6.55 -5.95 -11.39
CA GLY A 26 -7.11 -4.70 -11.90
C GLY A 26 -7.68 -4.86 -13.31
N ILE A 27 -7.82 -3.75 -14.02
CA ILE A 27 -8.42 -3.69 -15.36
C ILE A 27 -7.34 -3.61 -16.44
N HIS A 28 -7.46 -4.45 -17.47
CA HIS A 28 -6.47 -4.63 -18.52
C HIS A 28 -7.14 -4.58 -19.88
N VAL A 29 -6.52 -3.89 -20.85
CA VAL A 29 -6.95 -3.95 -22.25
C VAL A 29 -6.51 -5.29 -22.84
N THR A 30 -7.43 -5.97 -23.52
CA THR A 30 -7.15 -7.25 -24.19
C THR A 30 -6.64 -7.03 -25.63
N GLY A 31 -6.01 -8.06 -26.20
CA GLY A 31 -5.39 -7.99 -27.53
C GLY A 31 -6.38 -7.87 -28.69
N ALA A 32 -5.87 -7.58 -29.89
CA ALA A 32 -6.69 -7.33 -31.10
C ALA A 32 -7.61 -8.49 -31.50
N ASP A 33 -7.26 -9.74 -31.16
CA ASP A 33 -8.07 -10.93 -31.46
C ASP A 33 -9.30 -11.06 -30.54
N MET A 34 -9.30 -10.34 -29.40
CA MET A 34 -10.39 -10.33 -28.42
C MET A 34 -10.52 -8.91 -27.87
N PRO A 35 -11.03 -7.94 -28.65
CA PRO A 35 -11.04 -6.53 -28.26
C PRO A 35 -11.97 -6.28 -27.05
N GLY A 36 -11.47 -5.54 -26.06
CA GLY A 36 -12.22 -5.20 -24.85
C GLY A 36 -11.32 -4.98 -23.64
N VAL A 37 -11.89 -5.20 -22.46
CA VAL A 37 -11.15 -5.19 -21.19
C VAL A 37 -11.41 -6.46 -20.40
N VAL A 38 -10.40 -6.91 -19.67
CA VAL A 38 -10.52 -7.94 -18.64
C VAL A 38 -10.22 -7.30 -17.29
N ALA A 39 -11.08 -7.54 -16.31
CA ALA A 39 -10.87 -7.12 -14.93
C ALA A 39 -10.71 -8.35 -14.03
N ARG A 40 -9.71 -8.32 -13.15
CA ARG A 40 -9.42 -9.42 -12.22
C ARG A 40 -9.22 -8.91 -10.80
N SER A 41 -9.75 -9.65 -9.84
CA SER A 41 -9.59 -9.33 -8.43
C SER A 41 -9.45 -10.60 -7.58
N PHE A 42 -8.56 -10.55 -6.59
CA PHE A 42 -8.37 -11.64 -5.64
C PHE A 42 -9.06 -11.31 -4.32
N GLN A 43 -10.14 -12.04 -4.03
CA GLN A 43 -11.09 -11.78 -2.96
C GLN A 43 -11.42 -13.08 -2.21
N PRO A 44 -10.51 -13.61 -1.38
CA PRO A 44 -10.63 -14.97 -0.81
C PRO A 44 -11.78 -15.13 0.20
N TYR A 45 -12.33 -14.03 0.72
CA TYR A 45 -13.46 -14.04 1.64
C TYR A 45 -14.82 -13.72 0.98
N ALA A 46 -14.83 -13.44 -0.32
CA ALA A 46 -16.06 -13.21 -1.07
C ALA A 46 -16.57 -14.52 -1.69
N GLN A 47 -17.88 -14.72 -1.64
CA GLN A 47 -18.57 -15.77 -2.39
C GLN A 47 -18.88 -15.30 -3.81
N HIS A 48 -19.35 -14.06 -3.95
CA HIS A 48 -19.67 -13.39 -5.21
C HIS A 48 -18.96 -12.04 -5.29
N VAL A 49 -18.58 -11.64 -6.50
CA VAL A 49 -17.97 -10.34 -6.77
C VAL A 49 -18.61 -9.76 -8.03
N GLU A 50 -19.13 -8.55 -7.94
CA GLU A 50 -19.61 -7.75 -9.06
C GLU A 50 -18.65 -6.59 -9.29
N LEU A 51 -18.38 -6.30 -10.57
CA LEU A 51 -17.74 -5.08 -11.01
C LEU A 51 -18.81 -4.03 -11.27
N VAL A 52 -18.79 -2.93 -10.51
CA VAL A 52 -19.79 -1.86 -10.59
C VAL A 52 -19.19 -0.62 -11.25
N GLU A 53 -19.72 -0.22 -12.40
CA GLU A 53 -19.30 0.98 -13.13
C GLU A 53 -19.63 2.24 -12.32
N LYS A 54 -18.66 3.15 -12.13
CA LYS A 54 -18.88 4.37 -11.34
C LYS A 54 -19.79 5.38 -12.01
N GLU A 55 -19.78 5.43 -13.34
CA GLU A 55 -20.53 6.43 -14.11
C GLU A 55 -22.01 6.05 -14.24
N THR A 56 -22.30 4.77 -14.52
CA THR A 56 -23.67 4.30 -14.78
C THR A 56 -24.31 3.61 -13.57
N GLY A 57 -23.50 3.03 -12.68
CA GLY A 57 -23.97 2.17 -11.59
C GLY A 57 -24.27 0.74 -12.02
N ASP A 58 -24.03 0.38 -13.29
CA ASP A 58 -24.24 -0.97 -13.80
C ASP A 58 -23.32 -1.96 -13.08
N ALA A 59 -23.88 -3.09 -12.66
CA ALA A 59 -23.17 -4.15 -11.98
C ALA A 59 -23.01 -5.37 -12.89
N HIS A 60 -21.79 -5.91 -12.96
CA HIS A 60 -21.45 -7.05 -13.78
C HIS A 60 -20.84 -8.16 -12.92
N GLU A 61 -21.51 -9.30 -12.83
CA GLU A 61 -21.03 -10.46 -12.06
C GLU A 61 -19.71 -10.99 -12.64
N MET A 62 -18.69 -11.13 -11.78
CA MET A 62 -17.40 -11.70 -12.14
C MET A 62 -17.41 -13.22 -11.95
N ALA A 63 -16.85 -13.94 -12.93
CA ALA A 63 -16.72 -15.39 -12.82
C ALA A 63 -15.62 -15.75 -11.83
N ARG A 64 -15.92 -16.62 -10.86
CA ARG A 64 -14.92 -17.22 -9.98
C ARG A 64 -14.07 -18.22 -10.77
N ILE A 65 -12.84 -17.85 -11.09
CA ILE A 65 -11.90 -18.66 -11.89
C ILE A 65 -11.00 -19.56 -11.03
N HIS A 66 -10.95 -19.33 -9.72
CA HIS A 66 -10.28 -20.22 -8.77
C HIS A 66 -11.06 -20.32 -7.44
N GLU A 67 -11.06 -21.50 -6.82
CA GLU A 67 -11.78 -21.75 -5.56
C GLU A 67 -11.26 -20.93 -4.39
N ASP A 68 -10.00 -20.52 -4.39
CA ASP A 68 -9.47 -19.60 -3.37
C ASP A 68 -9.88 -18.13 -3.53
N GLY A 69 -10.80 -17.84 -4.45
CA GLY A 69 -11.41 -16.51 -4.58
C GLY A 69 -10.71 -15.60 -5.58
N LEU A 70 -10.19 -16.14 -6.68
CA LEU A 70 -9.78 -15.33 -7.83
C LEU A 70 -10.99 -15.18 -8.77
N PHE A 71 -11.31 -13.93 -9.12
CA PHE A 71 -12.45 -13.58 -9.97
C PHE A 71 -11.97 -12.88 -11.24
N GLU A 72 -12.64 -13.13 -12.37
CA GLU A 72 -12.36 -12.55 -13.67
C GLU A 72 -13.65 -12.19 -14.40
N ILE A 73 -13.67 -11.05 -15.07
CA ILE A 73 -14.71 -10.70 -16.03
C ILE A 73 -14.07 -10.14 -17.29
N PHE A 74 -14.57 -10.55 -18.45
CA PHE A 74 -14.24 -9.97 -19.75
C PHE A 74 -15.42 -9.17 -20.26
N LEU A 75 -15.18 -7.91 -20.62
CA LEU A 75 -16.16 -6.98 -21.17
C LEU A 75 -15.74 -6.64 -22.62
N PRO A 76 -16.41 -7.21 -23.64
CA PRO A 76 -16.05 -6.99 -25.03
C PRO A 76 -16.26 -5.54 -25.46
N ASP A 77 -15.40 -5.06 -26.36
CA ASP A 77 -15.50 -3.75 -27.02
C ASP A 77 -15.61 -2.54 -26.06
N ARG A 78 -15.10 -2.70 -24.83
CA ARG A 78 -15.02 -1.63 -23.82
C ARG A 78 -13.58 -1.10 -23.72
N ALA A 79 -13.45 0.19 -23.41
CA ALA A 79 -12.20 0.80 -22.96
C ALA A 79 -12.10 0.73 -21.42
N PRO A 80 -10.92 0.91 -20.79
CA PRO A 80 -10.81 0.99 -19.34
C PRO A 80 -11.65 2.14 -18.75
N PHE A 81 -12.29 1.91 -17.62
CA PHE A 81 -13.19 2.86 -16.96
C PHE A 81 -13.06 2.78 -15.44
N GLY A 82 -13.61 3.77 -14.72
CA GLY A 82 -13.65 3.77 -13.26
C GLY A 82 -14.71 2.82 -12.73
N TYR A 83 -14.32 1.92 -11.82
CA TYR A 83 -15.22 0.96 -11.19
C TYR A 83 -14.92 0.81 -9.70
N ARG A 84 -15.83 0.13 -9.02
CA ARG A 84 -15.67 -0.41 -7.67
C ARG A 84 -16.09 -1.87 -7.68
N LEU A 85 -15.69 -2.62 -6.65
CA LEU A 85 -16.09 -4.00 -6.48
C LEU A 85 -17.21 -4.06 -5.43
N ARG A 86 -18.30 -4.74 -5.75
CA ARG A 86 -19.31 -5.16 -4.76
C ARG A 86 -19.11 -6.63 -4.48
N MET A 87 -19.05 -6.98 -3.20
CA MET A 87 -18.73 -8.32 -2.76
C MET A 87 -19.85 -8.82 -1.86
N THR A 88 -20.20 -10.10 -2.01
CA THR A 88 -21.13 -10.78 -1.13
C THR A 88 -20.39 -11.91 -0.41
N GLY A 89 -20.42 -11.90 0.92
CA GLY A 89 -19.82 -12.92 1.77
C GLY A 89 -20.67 -14.19 1.86
N TYR A 90 -20.12 -15.24 2.49
CA TYR A 90 -20.84 -16.50 2.74
C TYR A 90 -21.98 -16.37 3.76
N ASP A 91 -21.99 -15.27 4.51
CA ASP A 91 -23.04 -14.86 5.44
C ASP A 91 -24.07 -13.93 4.77
N GLU A 92 -24.03 -13.82 3.45
CA GLU A 92 -24.85 -12.91 2.62
C GLU A 92 -24.62 -11.41 2.89
N HIS A 93 -23.63 -11.05 3.73
CA HIS A 93 -23.28 -9.65 3.94
C HIS A 93 -22.67 -9.06 2.68
N GLN A 94 -23.13 -7.86 2.29
CA GLN A 94 -22.61 -7.13 1.15
C GLN A 94 -21.79 -5.93 1.56
N TRP A 95 -20.65 -5.73 0.88
CA TRP A 95 -19.82 -4.55 1.03
C TRP A 95 -19.24 -4.14 -0.32
N GLU A 96 -18.78 -2.90 -0.40
CA GLU A 96 -18.15 -2.36 -1.60
C GLU A 96 -16.77 -1.80 -1.26
N LEU A 97 -15.83 -1.95 -2.19
CA LEU A 97 -14.48 -1.39 -2.06
C LEU A 97 -13.95 -0.90 -3.40
N GLU A 98 -12.98 0.00 -3.31
CA GLU A 98 -12.17 0.44 -4.43
C GLU A 98 -11.08 -0.60 -4.71
N ASP A 99 -10.92 -1.03 -5.97
CA ASP A 99 -9.85 -1.97 -6.33
C ASP A 99 -8.48 -1.26 -6.25
N PRO A 100 -7.54 -1.69 -5.36
CA PRO A 100 -6.21 -1.09 -5.27
C PRO A 100 -5.44 -1.12 -6.60
N TYR A 101 -5.64 -2.16 -7.40
CA TYR A 101 -4.87 -2.42 -8.63
C TYR A 101 -5.38 -1.62 -9.83
N ARG A 102 -6.45 -0.83 -9.69
CA ARG A 102 -6.87 0.12 -10.73
C ARG A 102 -6.09 1.45 -10.66
N PHE A 103 -5.46 1.77 -9.54
CA PHE A 103 -4.78 3.04 -9.33
C PHE A 103 -3.34 3.01 -9.83
N PRO A 104 -2.84 4.08 -10.48
CA PRO A 104 -1.48 4.09 -11.00
C PRO A 104 -0.43 4.02 -9.89
N LEU A 105 0.74 3.50 -10.22
CA LEU A 105 1.93 3.56 -9.36
C LEU A 105 2.42 5.01 -9.25
N GLN A 106 2.96 5.39 -8.09
CA GLN A 106 3.25 6.79 -7.75
C GLN A 106 4.74 7.15 -7.76
N ILE A 107 5.63 6.17 -7.58
CA ILE A 107 7.07 6.41 -7.68
C ILE A 107 7.43 6.65 -9.15
N THR A 108 8.05 7.78 -9.47
CA THR A 108 8.45 8.09 -10.85
C THR A 108 9.78 7.43 -11.20
N ASP A 109 10.09 7.30 -12.49
CA ASP A 109 11.40 6.80 -12.93
C ASP A 109 12.56 7.70 -12.45
N PHE A 110 12.29 8.99 -12.27
CA PHE A 110 13.26 9.93 -11.70
C PHE A 110 13.52 9.66 -10.21
N ASP A 111 12.46 9.37 -9.43
CA ASP A 111 12.59 8.96 -8.03
C ASP A 111 13.41 7.65 -7.92
N LEU A 112 13.11 6.66 -8.79
CA LEU A 112 13.86 5.40 -8.85
C LEU A 112 15.34 5.61 -9.18
N TYR A 113 15.64 6.50 -10.13
CA TYR A 113 17.00 6.85 -10.51
C TYR A 113 17.76 7.49 -9.34
N LEU A 114 17.19 8.54 -8.72
CA LEU A 114 17.84 9.21 -7.58
C LEU A 114 18.01 8.28 -6.38
N PHE A 115 17.05 7.38 -6.13
CA PHE A 115 17.15 6.38 -5.08
C PHE A 115 18.29 5.39 -5.36
N GLY A 116 18.40 4.88 -6.60
CA GLY A 116 19.47 3.97 -7.02
C GLY A 116 20.86 4.59 -6.91
N GLU A 117 20.99 5.88 -7.22
CA GLU A 117 22.26 6.64 -7.08
C GLU A 117 22.55 7.08 -5.64
N GLY A 118 21.63 6.86 -4.69
CA GLY A 118 21.77 7.31 -3.30
C GLY A 118 21.73 8.84 -3.14
N THR A 119 21.18 9.56 -4.12
CA THR A 119 21.12 11.04 -4.15
C THR A 119 19.73 11.60 -3.89
N HIS A 120 18.75 10.75 -3.58
CA HIS A 120 17.41 11.18 -3.20
C HIS A 120 17.37 11.66 -1.73
N TYR A 121 17.78 12.89 -1.46
CA TYR A 121 17.86 13.45 -0.08
C TYR A 121 16.51 13.59 0.66
N ARG A 122 15.39 13.46 -0.07
CA ARG A 122 14.02 13.49 0.46
C ARG A 122 13.29 12.17 0.23
N THR A 123 14.03 11.05 0.25
CA THR A 123 13.49 9.70 0.05
C THR A 123 12.30 9.40 0.98
N TYR A 124 12.30 9.95 2.19
CA TYR A 124 11.20 9.79 3.15
C TYR A 124 9.84 10.33 2.66
N GLU A 125 9.80 11.15 1.60
CA GLU A 125 8.55 11.65 1.01
C GLU A 125 7.90 10.68 0.03
N LYS A 126 8.65 9.63 -0.35
CA LYS A 126 8.21 8.57 -1.25
C LYS A 126 8.12 7.23 -0.53
N MET A 127 9.06 6.98 0.38
CA MET A 127 9.15 5.75 1.17
C MET A 127 8.31 5.83 2.42
N GLY A 128 7.80 4.68 2.86
CA GLY A 128 6.96 4.57 4.02
C GLY A 128 5.48 4.57 3.67
N ALA A 129 4.64 5.14 4.54
CA ALA A 129 3.20 5.28 4.35
C ALA A 129 2.77 6.75 4.26
N HIS A 130 2.19 7.15 3.14
CA HIS A 130 1.81 8.52 2.83
C HIS A 130 0.31 8.62 2.52
N PRO A 131 -0.49 9.26 3.38
CA PRO A 131 -1.87 9.60 3.06
C PRO A 131 -1.93 10.50 1.83
N MET A 132 -2.73 10.12 0.83
CA MET A 132 -2.90 10.89 -0.40
C MET A 132 -4.27 10.65 -1.05
N THR A 133 -4.57 11.41 -2.09
CA THR A 133 -5.82 11.29 -2.86
C THR A 133 -5.49 10.99 -4.32
N LEU A 134 -6.05 9.91 -4.86
CA LEU A 134 -5.94 9.53 -6.27
C LEU A 134 -7.34 9.38 -6.87
N ASP A 135 -7.59 10.00 -8.01
CA ASP A 135 -8.92 10.03 -8.67
C ASP A 135 -10.07 10.41 -7.72
N GLY A 136 -9.82 11.35 -6.80
CA GLY A 136 -10.80 11.78 -5.79
C GLY A 136 -11.03 10.77 -4.64
N ILE A 137 -10.28 9.68 -4.58
CA ILE A 137 -10.35 8.66 -3.53
C ILE A 137 -9.20 8.85 -2.56
N GLU A 138 -9.52 9.06 -1.29
CA GLU A 138 -8.55 9.08 -0.21
C GLU A 138 -8.02 7.67 0.07
N GLY A 139 -6.73 7.58 0.39
CA GLY A 139 -6.07 6.35 0.77
C GLY A 139 -4.63 6.60 1.19
N VAL A 140 -3.84 5.54 1.18
CA VAL A 140 -2.44 5.58 1.60
C VAL A 140 -1.57 4.90 0.55
N HIS A 141 -0.56 5.63 0.09
CA HIS A 141 0.51 5.05 -0.70
C HIS A 141 1.56 4.45 0.23
N PHE A 142 1.94 3.21 -0.05
CA PHE A 142 2.98 2.49 0.67
C PHE A 142 4.14 2.22 -0.25
N ALA A 143 5.36 2.42 0.25
CA ALA A 143 6.57 2.00 -0.44
C ALA A 143 7.65 1.49 0.51
N VAL A 144 8.33 0.42 0.11
CA VAL A 144 9.44 -0.17 0.88
C VAL A 144 10.50 -0.76 -0.04
N TRP A 145 11.76 -0.63 0.39
CA TRP A 145 12.89 -1.20 -0.33
C TRP A 145 13.21 -2.58 0.24
N ALA A 146 13.02 -3.61 -0.59
CA ALA A 146 13.25 -5.01 -0.25
C ALA A 146 13.73 -5.75 -1.51
N PRO A 147 14.98 -5.52 -1.96
CA PRO A 147 15.44 -5.93 -3.29
C PRO A 147 15.48 -7.44 -3.53
N ASN A 148 15.71 -8.21 -2.47
CA ASN A 148 15.79 -9.67 -2.56
C ASN A 148 14.48 -10.37 -2.14
N ALA A 149 13.40 -9.61 -1.95
CA ALA A 149 12.09 -10.18 -1.70
C ALA A 149 11.52 -10.77 -3.01
N THR A 150 10.77 -11.85 -2.90
CA THR A 150 10.00 -12.41 -4.01
C THR A 150 8.58 -11.86 -4.03
N ARG A 151 8.09 -11.38 -2.88
CA ARG A 151 6.84 -10.64 -2.74
C ARG A 151 6.90 -9.80 -1.47
N VAL A 152 6.38 -8.58 -1.55
CA VAL A 152 6.02 -7.79 -0.37
C VAL A 152 4.52 -7.54 -0.36
N SER A 153 3.90 -7.51 0.81
CA SER A 153 2.47 -7.22 0.95
C SER A 153 2.25 -6.30 2.14
N VAL A 154 1.28 -5.39 2.03
CA VAL A 154 0.87 -4.58 3.18
C VAL A 154 -0.18 -5.36 3.96
N ILE A 155 0.03 -5.52 5.26
CA ILE A 155 -0.87 -6.27 6.15
C ILE A 155 -1.30 -5.40 7.32
N GLY A 156 -2.57 -5.51 7.71
CA GLY A 156 -3.16 -4.76 8.82
C GLY A 156 -4.58 -5.24 9.12
N TRP A 157 -5.31 -4.52 9.97
CA TRP A 157 -6.68 -4.90 10.32
C TRP A 157 -7.62 -4.93 9.10
N PHE A 158 -7.43 -4.01 8.16
CA PHE A 158 -8.22 -3.86 6.93
C PHE A 158 -8.18 -5.09 6.00
N ASN A 159 -7.17 -5.96 6.14
CA ASN A 159 -7.10 -7.23 5.41
C ASN A 159 -6.86 -8.44 6.33
N ARG A 160 -7.26 -8.33 7.61
CA ARG A 160 -7.15 -9.41 8.60
C ARG A 160 -5.71 -9.93 8.78
N TRP A 161 -4.73 -9.06 8.52
CA TRP A 161 -3.31 -9.41 8.54
C TRP A 161 -2.91 -10.51 7.53
N ASP A 162 -3.68 -10.70 6.45
CA ASP A 162 -3.42 -11.70 5.40
C ASP A 162 -2.67 -11.07 4.22
N GLY A 163 -1.38 -11.41 4.07
CA GLY A 163 -0.52 -10.89 3.01
C GLY A 163 -0.86 -11.38 1.60
N ARG A 164 -1.90 -12.19 1.39
CA ARG A 164 -2.35 -12.53 0.03
C ARG A 164 -3.24 -11.46 -0.60
N HIS A 165 -3.84 -10.57 0.20
CA HIS A 165 -4.83 -9.59 -0.29
C HIS A 165 -4.22 -8.38 -0.98
N HIS A 166 -3.14 -7.85 -0.41
CA HIS A 166 -2.53 -6.60 -0.87
C HIS A 166 -1.04 -6.78 -1.20
N PRO A 167 -0.67 -7.70 -2.11
CA PRO A 167 0.69 -7.74 -2.65
C PRO A 167 1.03 -6.42 -3.35
N MET A 168 2.25 -5.96 -3.13
CA MET A 168 2.82 -4.73 -3.68
C MET A 168 3.46 -5.00 -5.04
N GLN A 169 3.58 -3.96 -5.86
CA GLN A 169 4.25 -4.03 -7.16
C GLN A 169 5.75 -3.82 -7.02
N GLN A 170 6.54 -4.79 -7.48
CA GLN A 170 7.97 -4.57 -7.66
C GLN A 170 8.24 -3.58 -8.81
N ARG A 171 9.07 -2.57 -8.54
CA ARG A 171 9.46 -1.53 -9.51
C ARG A 171 10.73 -1.91 -10.26
N GLY A 172 10.58 -2.78 -11.26
CA GLY A 172 11.68 -3.28 -12.08
C GLY A 172 12.80 -3.88 -11.21
N ASN A 173 14.06 -3.55 -11.53
CA ASN A 173 15.22 -4.08 -10.81
C ASN A 173 15.67 -3.21 -9.62
N SER A 174 14.93 -2.16 -9.26
CA SER A 174 15.30 -1.25 -8.15
C SER A 174 15.19 -1.92 -6.78
N GLY A 175 14.36 -2.96 -6.68
CA GLY A 175 14.01 -3.58 -5.40
C GLY A 175 13.02 -2.79 -4.57
N LEU A 176 12.46 -1.70 -5.10
CA LEU A 176 11.35 -0.97 -4.51
C LEU A 176 10.04 -1.69 -4.77
N TRP A 177 9.19 -1.66 -3.76
CA TRP A 177 7.84 -2.19 -3.79
C TRP A 177 6.90 -1.06 -3.47
N GLU A 178 5.79 -0.95 -4.19
CA GLU A 178 4.76 0.03 -3.84
C GLU A 178 3.33 -0.45 -4.09
N ILE A 179 2.38 0.19 -3.44
CA ILE A 179 0.95 0.06 -3.70
C ILE A 179 0.22 1.29 -3.14
N PHE A 180 -0.88 1.68 -3.77
CA PHE A 180 -1.85 2.57 -3.16
C PHE A 180 -3.04 1.76 -2.63
N LEU A 181 -3.35 1.89 -1.35
CA LEU A 181 -4.52 1.28 -0.74
C LEU A 181 -5.59 2.34 -0.47
N PRO A 182 -6.74 2.28 -1.17
CA PRO A 182 -7.84 3.21 -0.95
C PRO A 182 -8.49 2.99 0.42
N ALA A 183 -9.19 4.01 0.91
CA ALA A 183 -9.95 4.05 2.16
C ALA A 183 -9.15 3.90 3.46
N LEU A 184 -7.82 3.71 3.41
CA LEU A 184 -6.97 3.79 4.60
C LEU A 184 -6.74 5.23 5.05
N GLN A 185 -6.56 5.40 6.35
CA GLN A 185 -6.53 6.71 7.03
C GLN A 185 -5.38 6.80 8.05
N PRO A 186 -4.95 8.02 8.41
CA PRO A 186 -4.04 8.21 9.54
C PRO A 186 -4.57 7.54 10.81
N GLY A 187 -3.73 6.72 11.46
CA GLY A 187 -4.09 5.90 12.61
C GLY A 187 -4.17 4.40 12.29
N ASP A 188 -4.31 4.02 11.02
CA ASP A 188 -4.33 2.61 10.63
C ASP A 188 -2.99 1.91 10.94
N LEU A 189 -3.11 0.71 11.51
CA LEU A 189 -1.97 -0.14 11.83
C LEU A 189 -1.58 -1.00 10.63
N TYR A 190 -0.28 -1.05 10.34
CA TYR A 190 0.23 -1.88 9.27
C TYR A 190 1.62 -2.45 9.56
N LYS A 191 1.96 -3.50 8.82
CA LYS A 191 3.30 -4.06 8.65
C LYS A 191 3.50 -4.43 7.18
N PHE A 192 4.75 -4.67 6.81
CA PHE A 192 5.07 -5.36 5.56
C PHE A 192 5.25 -6.86 5.83
N GLU A 193 4.51 -7.70 5.14
CA GLU A 193 4.80 -9.13 5.02
C GLU A 193 5.75 -9.35 3.86
N ILE A 194 6.97 -9.80 4.16
CA ILE A 194 8.03 -10.01 3.18
C ILE A 194 8.22 -11.51 2.99
N LYS A 195 8.02 -11.96 1.75
CA LYS A 195 8.37 -13.31 1.30
C LYS A 195 9.70 -13.25 0.56
N GLY A 196 10.59 -14.17 0.89
CA GLY A 196 11.91 -14.30 0.26
C GLY A 196 12.08 -15.66 -0.41
N HIS A 197 13.32 -15.96 -0.78
CA HIS A 197 13.69 -17.29 -1.24
C HIS A 197 13.66 -18.32 -0.10
N GLN A 198 13.66 -19.61 -0.45
CA GLN A 198 13.77 -20.72 0.51
C GLN A 198 12.70 -20.72 1.61
N GLY A 199 11.49 -20.25 1.30
CA GLY A 199 10.37 -20.24 2.24
C GLY A 199 10.44 -19.15 3.31
N PHE A 200 11.36 -18.19 3.22
CA PHE A 200 11.41 -17.06 4.14
C PHE A 200 10.09 -16.27 4.10
N LEU A 201 9.50 -16.08 5.28
CA LEU A 201 8.32 -15.24 5.48
C LEU A 201 8.47 -14.50 6.81
N ALA A 202 8.39 -13.18 6.78
CA ALA A 202 8.50 -12.36 7.97
C ALA A 202 7.59 -11.13 7.89
N GLN A 203 7.09 -10.71 9.05
CA GLN A 203 6.41 -9.44 9.21
C GLN A 203 7.40 -8.41 9.75
N LYS A 204 7.47 -7.24 9.12
CA LYS A 204 8.38 -6.15 9.47
C LYS A 204 7.61 -4.87 9.72
N ALA A 205 8.02 -4.15 10.75
CA ALA A 205 7.70 -2.72 10.86
C ALA A 205 8.31 -1.99 9.67
N ASP A 206 7.67 -0.90 9.27
CA ASP A 206 8.15 -0.04 8.21
C ASP A 206 9.47 0.66 8.62
N PRO A 207 10.56 0.51 7.85
CA PRO A 207 11.81 1.24 8.09
C PRO A 207 11.65 2.77 8.06
N TYR A 208 10.65 3.28 7.35
CA TYR A 208 10.31 4.69 7.19
C TYR A 208 9.05 5.09 8.00
N ALA A 209 8.68 4.30 9.03
CA ALA A 209 7.53 4.62 9.87
C ALA A 209 7.64 6.00 10.53
N PHE A 210 6.63 6.86 10.33
CA PHE A 210 6.53 8.14 11.05
C PHE A 210 5.93 8.00 12.44
N PHE A 211 5.19 6.92 12.69
CA PHE A 211 4.61 6.60 13.99
C PHE A 211 4.52 5.08 14.17
N SER A 212 4.51 4.62 15.43
CA SER A 212 4.52 3.20 15.76
C SER A 212 3.65 2.91 16.98
N GLU A 213 3.21 1.65 17.11
CA GLU A 213 2.57 1.19 18.33
C GLU A 213 3.51 1.31 19.54
N LEU A 214 2.91 1.46 20.73
CA LEU A 214 3.67 1.39 21.97
C LEU A 214 4.23 -0.03 22.19
N ARG A 215 5.48 -0.11 22.65
CA ARG A 215 6.12 -1.36 23.06
C ARG A 215 5.24 -2.16 24.05
N PRO A 216 5.25 -3.51 23.99
CA PRO A 216 6.09 -4.38 23.15
C PRO A 216 5.52 -4.64 21.75
N ARG A 217 4.41 -3.99 21.37
CA ARG A 217 3.86 -4.11 20.02
C ARG A 217 4.78 -3.45 18.99
N SER A 218 4.57 -3.77 17.72
CA SER A 218 5.55 -3.46 16.67
C SER A 218 4.94 -3.13 15.31
N ALA A 219 3.62 -2.90 15.20
CA ALA A 219 3.08 -2.37 13.97
C ALA A 219 3.49 -0.90 13.80
N SER A 220 3.69 -0.52 12.55
CA SER A 220 3.77 0.88 12.15
C SER A 220 2.36 1.46 12.08
N VAL A 221 2.24 2.77 12.22
CA VAL A 221 0.96 3.49 12.19
C VAL A 221 1.02 4.50 11.04
N VAL A 222 0.02 4.49 10.17
CA VAL A 222 -0.12 5.52 9.12
C VAL A 222 -0.24 6.89 9.78
N TRP A 223 0.54 7.86 9.33
CA TRP A 223 0.57 9.16 9.99
C TRP A 223 0.72 10.31 9.01
N ASN A 224 -0.01 11.40 9.24
CA ASN A 224 0.15 12.63 8.50
C ASN A 224 1.13 13.57 9.24
N ILE A 225 2.36 13.68 8.71
CA ILE A 225 3.42 14.52 9.28
C ILE A 225 3.17 16.04 9.13
N HIS A 226 2.22 16.45 8.27
CA HIS A 226 1.91 17.86 8.00
C HIS A 226 0.80 18.43 8.89
N ARG A 227 0.29 17.65 9.84
CA ARG A 227 -0.85 18.05 10.70
C ARG A 227 -0.53 19.11 11.76
N HIS A 228 0.75 19.35 12.07
CA HIS A 228 1.15 20.27 13.14
C HIS A 228 1.46 21.66 12.59
N GLU A 229 0.77 22.67 13.12
CA GLU A 229 1.05 24.08 12.83
C GLU A 229 2.16 24.62 13.73
N TRP A 230 3.33 24.86 13.14
CA TRP A 230 4.47 25.43 13.84
C TRP A 230 4.29 26.92 14.13
N LYS A 231 4.76 27.36 15.30
CA LYS A 231 4.71 28.76 15.77
C LYS A 231 6.08 29.34 16.12
N ASP A 232 7.14 28.77 15.57
CA ASP A 232 8.55 29.06 15.91
C ASP A 232 9.30 29.84 14.80
N ALA A 233 8.55 30.54 13.92
CA ALA A 233 9.12 31.26 12.78
C ALA A 233 10.21 32.28 13.19
N ASP A 234 9.97 33.06 14.24
CA ASP A 234 10.94 34.04 14.75
C ASP A 234 12.23 33.38 15.24
N TRP A 235 12.09 32.21 15.88
CA TRP A 235 13.21 31.41 16.33
C TRP A 235 14.03 30.88 15.15
N LEU A 236 13.39 30.32 14.12
CA LEU A 236 14.07 29.81 12.94
C LEU A 236 14.81 30.91 12.18
N GLN A 237 14.22 32.10 12.06
CA GLN A 237 14.87 33.27 11.45
C GLN A 237 16.11 33.71 12.25
N ARG A 238 15.99 33.79 13.58
CA ARG A 238 17.13 34.08 14.46
C ARG A 238 18.22 33.01 14.33
N ARG A 239 17.84 31.74 14.31
CA ARG A 239 18.77 30.60 14.22
C ARG A 239 19.64 30.66 12.97
N GLN A 240 19.06 31.03 11.83
CA GLN A 240 19.79 31.13 10.56
C GLN A 240 20.84 32.24 10.57
N ARG A 241 20.62 33.33 11.32
CA ARG A 241 21.49 34.51 11.34
C ARG A 241 22.49 34.51 12.51
N THR A 242 22.34 33.59 13.47
CA THR A 242 23.18 33.55 14.68
C THR A 242 24.45 32.75 14.41
N ASN A 243 25.61 33.35 14.71
CA ASN A 243 26.86 32.59 14.81
C ASN A 243 26.93 31.89 16.17
N TRP A 244 26.56 30.61 16.21
CA TRP A 244 26.46 29.84 17.45
C TRP A 244 27.81 29.59 18.14
N HIS A 245 28.93 29.72 17.43
CA HIS A 245 30.27 29.59 18.03
C HIS A 245 30.65 30.78 18.91
N GLU A 246 29.98 31.92 18.74
CA GLU A 246 30.23 33.17 19.48
C GLU A 246 29.07 33.51 20.44
N ALA A 247 28.04 32.66 20.50
CA ALA A 247 26.89 32.83 21.36
C ALA A 247 27.03 31.99 22.65
N PRO A 248 26.43 32.42 23.78
CA PRO A 248 26.40 31.61 24.98
C PRO A 248 25.55 30.35 24.76
N ILE A 249 26.13 29.18 25.04
CA ILE A 249 25.46 27.88 24.99
C ILE A 249 25.68 27.17 26.33
N SER A 250 24.59 26.92 27.05
CA SER A 250 24.56 26.07 28.24
C SER A 250 23.50 25.00 28.04
N VAL A 251 23.93 23.74 27.97
CA VAL A 251 23.05 22.60 27.64
C VAL A 251 22.68 21.86 28.93
N TYR A 252 21.39 21.64 29.14
CA TYR A 252 20.87 20.72 30.15
C TYR A 252 20.50 19.41 29.49
N GLU A 253 21.32 18.38 29.68
CA GLU A 253 21.10 17.04 29.14
C GLU A 253 19.99 16.33 29.94
N LEU A 254 19.04 15.70 29.24
CA LEU A 254 17.85 15.10 29.84
C LEU A 254 17.45 13.80 29.14
N HIS A 255 17.14 12.77 29.93
CA HIS A 255 16.50 11.54 29.46
C HIS A 255 14.99 11.58 29.72
N MET A 256 14.20 11.70 28.64
CA MET A 256 12.77 12.01 28.71
C MET A 256 11.96 11.02 29.58
N SER A 257 12.30 9.73 29.55
CA SER A 257 11.51 8.70 30.25
C SER A 257 11.87 8.49 31.73
N SER A 258 12.87 9.21 32.24
CA SER A 258 13.28 9.11 33.66
C SER A 258 13.50 10.44 34.35
N TRP A 259 13.28 11.56 33.67
CA TRP A 259 13.48 12.89 34.26
C TRP A 259 12.48 13.19 35.39
N ARG A 260 11.20 12.85 35.18
CA ARG A 260 10.15 12.98 36.19
C ARG A 260 9.07 11.93 35.95
N ARG A 261 8.97 10.94 36.83
CA ARG A 261 7.97 9.87 36.78
C ARG A 261 6.80 10.17 37.70
N VAL A 262 5.59 9.74 37.32
CA VAL A 262 4.43 9.71 38.21
C VAL A 262 4.51 8.40 39.02
N PRO A 263 4.49 8.43 40.36
CA PRO A 263 4.76 7.24 41.19
C PRO A 263 3.80 6.06 41.00
N ASP A 264 2.55 6.31 40.58
CA ASP A 264 1.46 5.32 40.59
C ASP A 264 1.22 4.58 39.25
N GLU A 265 2.09 4.73 38.24
CA GLU A 265 1.98 4.06 36.93
C GLU A 265 3.02 2.93 36.74
N GLN A 266 3.08 1.96 37.65
CA GLN A 266 3.90 0.73 37.49
C GLN A 266 3.06 -0.53 37.42
#